data_AF-H3CY81-F1
#
_entry.id   AF-H3CY81-F1
#
_cell.length_a   1.000
_cell.length_b   1.000
_cell.length_c   1.000
_cell.angle_alpha   90.00
_cell.angle_beta   90.00
_cell.angle_gamma   90.00
#
_symmetry.space_group_name_H-M   'P 1'
#
loop_
_entity.id
_entity.type
_entity.pdbx_description
1 polymer ?
#
loop_
_entity_poly.entity_id
_entity_poly.type
_entity_poly.pdbx_seq_one_letter_code
_entity_poly.pdbx_strand_id
1 'polypeptide(L)' 'MSTGKRLVLCENTLFGMGNPLLDISAVVDKDFLDKFGLKPNDQILAEDKHKAL' A
#
# COMPACT_ATOMS: atom_id res chain seq x y z
N MET A 1 40.92 0.46 5.96
CA MET A 1 39.92 -0.54 6.37
C MET A 1 39.11 0.05 7.51
N SER A 2 37.89 0.50 7.24
CA SER A 2 37.00 1.08 8.26
C SER A 2 36.39 -0.08 9.07
N THR A 3 36.74 -0.16 10.34
CA THR A 3 36.18 -1.12 11.28
C THR A 3 34.70 -0.78 11.46
N GLY A 4 33.81 -1.55 10.84
CA GLY A 4 32.36 -1.39 10.99
C GLY A 4 31.96 -1.63 12.45
N LYS A 5 31.62 -0.56 13.19
CA LYS A 5 31.00 -0.68 14.51
C LYS A 5 29.66 -1.41 14.35
N ARG A 6 29.49 -2.54 15.04
CA ARG A 6 28.21 -3.22 15.17
C ARG A 6 27.29 -2.38 16.05
N LEU A 7 26.29 -1.74 15.46
CA LEU A 7 25.24 -1.05 16.21
C LEU A 7 24.36 -2.09 16.89
N VAL A 8 24.19 -1.97 18.21
CA VAL A 8 23.18 -2.70 18.97
C VAL A 8 21.97 -1.78 19.05
N LEU A 9 20.84 -2.19 18.46
CA LEU A 9 19.59 -1.44 18.50
C LEU A 9 18.79 -1.85 19.74
N CYS A 10 18.13 -0.90 20.41
CA CYS A 10 17.23 -1.18 21.52
C CYS A 10 15.83 -1.61 21.05
N GLU A 11 15.06 -2.23 21.93
CA GLU A 11 13.65 -2.50 21.65
C GLU A 11 12.92 -1.20 21.32
N ASN A 12 11.98 -1.27 20.36
CA ASN A 12 11.22 -0.11 19.89
C ASN A 12 12.06 1.05 19.33
N THR A 13 13.32 0.81 18.89
CA THR A 13 14.17 1.83 18.23
C THR A 13 13.47 2.52 17.04
N LEU A 14 12.55 1.80 16.37
CA LEU A 14 11.73 2.32 15.29
C LEU A 14 10.25 2.20 15.67
N PHE A 15 9.53 3.31 15.57
CA PHE A 15 8.09 3.38 15.74
C PHE A 15 7.45 3.85 14.44
N GLY A 16 6.49 3.08 13.94
CA GLY A 16 5.68 3.42 12.78
C GLY A 16 4.21 3.40 13.17
N MET A 17 3.46 4.38 12.69
CA MET A 17 2.01 4.43 12.81
C MET A 17 1.40 4.66 11.42
N GLY A 18 0.26 4.05 11.15
CA GLY A 18 -0.41 4.13 9.88
C GLY A 18 -1.76 3.45 9.92
N ASN A 19 -2.39 3.34 8.76
CA ASN A 19 -3.67 2.68 8.62
C ASN A 19 -3.44 1.18 8.35
N PRO A 20 -3.81 0.27 9.26
CA PRO A 20 -3.68 -1.16 9.02
C PRO A 20 -4.77 -1.59 8.03
N LEU A 21 -4.41 -1.70 6.75
CA LEU A 21 -5.32 -2.11 5.68
C LEU A 21 -4.95 -3.51 5.17
N LEU A 22 -5.96 -4.23 4.68
CA LEU A 22 -5.78 -5.54 4.02
C LEU A 22 -5.70 -5.33 2.51
N ASP A 23 -4.60 -5.78 1.90
CA ASP A 23 -4.46 -5.78 0.45
C ASP A 23 -5.28 -6.91 -0.18
N ILE A 24 -6.11 -6.57 -1.17
CA ILE A 24 -6.83 -7.52 -2.02
C ILE A 24 -6.33 -7.34 -3.45
N SER A 25 -5.67 -8.38 -3.99
CA SER A 25 -5.11 -8.37 -5.34
C SER A 25 -5.85 -9.34 -6.26
N ALA A 26 -6.17 -8.92 -7.47
CA ALA A 26 -6.75 -9.78 -8.51
C ALA A 26 -6.26 -9.36 -9.90
N VAL A 27 -6.24 -10.30 -10.84
CA VAL A 27 -6.07 -9.99 -12.28
C VAL A 27 -7.42 -9.54 -12.81
N VAL A 28 -7.47 -8.32 -13.35
CA VAL A 28 -8.69 -7.71 -13.91
C VAL A 28 -8.45 -7.26 -15.34
N ASP A 29 -9.53 -7.10 -16.11
CA ASP A 29 -9.48 -6.57 -17.46
C ASP A 29 -9.58 -5.03 -17.49
N LYS A 30 -9.43 -4.45 -18.68
CA LYS A 30 -9.56 -3.02 -18.89
C LYS A 30 -10.98 -2.52 -18.63
N ASP A 31 -11.99 -3.32 -18.98
CA ASP A 31 -13.39 -2.96 -18.81
C ASP A 31 -13.75 -2.76 -17.34
N PHE A 32 -13.16 -3.56 -16.42
CA PHE A 32 -13.28 -3.36 -14.98
C PHE A 32 -12.67 -2.03 -14.52
N LEU A 33 -11.48 -1.69 -15.01
CA LEU A 33 -10.83 -0.41 -14.69
C LEU A 33 -11.68 0.76 -15.17
N ASP A 34 -12.15 0.71 -16.42
CA ASP A 34 -12.98 1.75 -17.01
C ASP A 34 -14.33 1.88 -16.27
N LYS A 35 -14.95 0.76 -15.87
CA LYS A 35 -16.20 0.73 -15.09
C LYS A 35 -16.10 1.50 -13.78
N PHE A 36 -14.97 1.40 -13.09
CA PHE A 36 -14.72 2.08 -11.82
C PHE A 36 -13.95 3.39 -11.98
N GLY A 37 -13.65 3.82 -13.21
CA GLY A 37 -12.89 5.04 -13.50
C GLY A 37 -11.45 5.00 -12.99
N LEU A 38 -10.84 3.81 -12.93
CA LEU A 38 -9.48 3.59 -12.41
C LEU A 38 -8.46 3.74 -13.54
N LYS A 39 -7.40 4.53 -13.30
CA LYS A 39 -6.26 4.58 -14.21
C LYS A 39 -5.30 3.42 -13.90
N PRO A 40 -4.58 2.88 -14.90
CA PRO A 40 -3.52 1.91 -14.64
C PRO A 40 -2.47 2.49 -13.69
N ASN A 41 -2.10 1.72 -12.65
CA ASN A 41 -1.13 2.09 -11.60
C ASN A 41 -1.57 3.25 -10.68
N ASP A 42 -2.87 3.56 -10.61
CA ASP A 42 -3.36 4.60 -9.71
C ASP A 42 -3.40 4.14 -8.24
N GLN A 43 -3.28 5.09 -7.31
CA GLN A 43 -3.43 4.86 -5.87
C GLN A 43 -4.41 5.90 -5.32
N ILE A 44 -5.66 5.48 -5.08
CA ILE A 44 -6.76 6.38 -4.75
C ILE A 44 -7.49 5.94 -3.49
N LEU A 45 -8.16 6.88 -2.84
CA LEU A 45 -9.18 6.58 -1.83
C LEU A 45 -10.50 6.23 -2.51
N ALA A 46 -11.22 5.25 -1.95
CA ALA A 46 -12.50 4.82 -2.50
C ALA A 46 -13.59 5.90 -2.30
N GLU A 47 -14.00 6.55 -3.39
CA GLU A 47 -15.27 7.29 -3.52
C GLU A 47 -16.49 6.37 -3.69
N ASP A 48 -17.71 6.93 -3.66
CA ASP A 48 -18.97 6.17 -3.78
C ASP A 48 -19.09 5.35 -5.08
N LYS A 49 -18.50 5.82 -6.18
CA LYS A 49 -18.46 5.07 -7.46
C LYS A 49 -17.66 3.77 -7.38
N HIS A 50 -16.77 3.62 -6.39
CA HIS A 50 -15.94 2.43 -6.19
C HIS A 50 -16.56 1.43 -5.21
N LYS A 51 -17.63 1.82 -4.51
CA LYS A 51 -18.38 0.88 -3.67
C LYS A 51 -19.19 -0.02 -4.60
N ALA A 52 -18.99 -1.33 -4.48
CA ALA A 52 -19.95 -2.26 -5.04
C ALA A 52 -21.23 -2.15 -4.21
N LEU A 53 -22.33 -1.72 -4.86
CA LEU A 53 -23.72 -1.65 -4.37
C LEU A 53 -23.90 -1.65 -2.84
#